data_AF-A0A7K8HZZ9-F1
#
_entry.id   AF-A0A7K8HZZ9-F1
#
_cell.length_a   1.000
_cell.length_b   1.000
_cell.length_c   1.000
_cell.angle_alpha   90.00
_cell.angle_beta   90.00
_cell.angle_gamma   90.00
#
_symmetry.space_group_name_H-M   'P 1'
#
loop_
_entity.id
_entity.type
_entity.pdbx_description
1 polymer ?
#
loop_
_entity_poly.entity_id
_entity_poly.type
_entity_poly.pdbx_seq_one_letter_code
_entity_poly.pdbx_strand_id
1 'polypeptide(L)'
;RYVVLTTKHHEGFTNWGSPVSWNWNSVDTGPHRDLVGELGEALRESNLRYGLYHSLMEWFNPLYLADKESGFKTQSFVLKKTMPELYDLVLKYKPDLIWSDGDWEAPDSYWNSTSFLAWLYNDSPVKDTVVVNDRWGRGCSCRHGGFYNCADKYRPGTLPDHKWEMCSSLDRLSWGYRSNMSLAEVMDEMSMIEELVQTVSLGGNYLLNVGPTKEGMIAPIFQERLLALGRWLDTNGEAIYESQPWRVQMENTTDTVWYTSKGPVVFAIFLLWPRDSDLHLSSPIPSPGTRVTLLGYGGTLKWQKSPGKGMLITLPYMLPSPLPPQSGWAVKLEGVK
;
A
#
# COMPACT_ATOMS: atom_id res chain seq x y z
N ARG A 1 -9.04 -3.98 -0.42
CA ARG A 1 -8.15 -3.80 -1.61
C ARG A 1 -8.58 -2.53 -2.31
N TYR A 2 -7.64 -1.71 -2.75
CA TYR A 2 -7.91 -0.35 -3.20
C TYR A 2 -6.91 0.10 -4.26
N VAL A 3 -7.27 1.14 -4.99
CA VAL A 3 -6.39 1.89 -5.89
C VAL A 3 -6.44 3.35 -5.47
N VAL A 4 -5.29 4.03 -5.48
CA VAL A 4 -5.17 5.46 -5.17
C VAL A 4 -4.72 6.20 -6.41
N LEU A 5 -5.53 7.15 -6.89
CA LEU A 5 -5.18 7.98 -8.06
C LEU A 5 -4.70 9.36 -7.63
N THR A 6 -3.59 9.81 -8.21
CA THR A 6 -3.13 11.19 -8.13
C THR A 6 -4.14 12.13 -8.79
N THR A 7 -4.96 12.80 -7.99
CA THR A 7 -5.90 13.82 -8.48
C THR A 7 -5.16 15.08 -8.90
N LYS A 8 -4.19 15.49 -8.08
CA LYS A 8 -3.31 16.63 -8.28
C LYS A 8 -1.99 16.34 -7.58
N HIS A 9 -0.88 16.55 -8.27
CA HIS A 9 0.46 16.49 -7.68
C HIS A 9 1.03 17.91 -7.52
N HIS A 10 2.29 18.04 -7.09
CA HIS A 10 2.88 19.32 -6.69
C HIS A 10 2.96 20.36 -7.83
N GLU A 11 2.93 19.94 -9.10
CA GLU A 11 2.86 20.85 -10.25
C GLU A 11 1.49 21.52 -10.42
N GLY A 12 0.45 21.05 -9.72
CA GLY A 12 -0.87 21.67 -9.66
C GLY A 12 -1.83 21.32 -10.81
N PHE A 13 -1.42 20.45 -11.74
CA PHE A 13 -2.34 19.96 -12.79
C PHE A 13 -3.35 18.98 -12.19
N THR A 14 -4.64 19.27 -12.36
CA THR A 14 -5.72 18.41 -11.84
C THR A 14 -6.22 17.42 -12.91
N ASN A 15 -6.28 16.14 -12.57
CA ASN A 15 -6.80 15.06 -13.42
C ASN A 15 -8.35 15.00 -13.49
N TRP A 16 -8.99 16.09 -13.09
CA TRP A 16 -10.42 16.34 -13.25
C TRP A 16 -10.69 17.83 -13.45
N GLY A 17 -11.88 18.18 -13.95
CA GLY A 17 -12.32 19.56 -14.07
C GLY A 17 -12.59 20.21 -12.71
N SER A 18 -11.52 20.62 -12.01
CA SER A 18 -11.60 21.31 -10.72
C SER A 18 -12.25 22.69 -10.87
N PRO A 19 -13.12 23.11 -9.92
CA PRO A 19 -13.78 24.42 -9.96
C PRO A 19 -12.81 25.60 -9.84
N VAL A 20 -11.56 25.35 -9.45
CA VAL A 20 -10.53 26.38 -9.19
C VAL A 20 -9.21 26.12 -9.94
N SER A 21 -9.21 25.22 -10.93
CA SER A 21 -8.07 24.92 -11.83
C SER A 21 -8.37 25.27 -13.28
N TRP A 22 -8.91 26.47 -13.52
CA TRP A 22 -9.33 26.87 -14.86
C TRP A 22 -8.21 26.70 -15.89
N ASN A 23 -8.49 25.96 -16.97
CA ASN A 23 -7.58 25.72 -18.08
C ASN A 23 -6.27 24.97 -17.74
N TRP A 24 -6.11 24.48 -16.51
CA TRP A 24 -4.96 23.69 -16.04
C TRP A 24 -5.44 22.36 -15.44
N ASN A 25 -6.21 21.63 -16.23
CA ASN A 25 -6.78 20.34 -15.85
C ASN A 25 -7.03 19.43 -17.06
N SER A 26 -7.28 18.15 -16.81
CA SER A 26 -7.44 17.13 -17.87
C SER A 26 -8.71 17.25 -18.72
N VAL A 27 -9.71 18.02 -18.27
CA VAL A 27 -10.97 18.24 -19.00
C VAL A 27 -10.80 19.40 -19.99
N ASP A 28 -10.17 20.49 -19.55
CA ASP A 28 -9.94 21.68 -20.37
C ASP A 28 -8.74 21.49 -21.32
N THR A 29 -7.70 20.77 -20.88
CA THR A 29 -6.43 20.64 -21.60
C THR A 29 -5.98 19.18 -21.68
N GLY A 30 -5.50 18.77 -22.86
CA GLY A 30 -4.89 17.46 -23.07
C GLY A 30 -5.92 16.36 -23.31
N PRO A 31 -6.19 15.45 -22.35
CA PRO A 31 -7.09 14.30 -22.56
C PRO A 31 -8.55 14.65 -22.87
N HIS A 32 -9.02 15.83 -22.48
CA HIS A 32 -10.43 16.26 -22.51
C HIS A 32 -11.39 15.28 -21.82
N ARG A 33 -10.95 14.73 -20.68
CA ARG A 33 -11.64 13.68 -19.92
C ARG A 33 -11.52 13.89 -18.42
N ASP A 34 -12.55 13.45 -17.70
CA ASP A 34 -12.57 13.41 -16.24
C ASP A 34 -11.93 12.10 -15.76
N LEU A 35 -10.59 12.07 -15.70
CA LEU A 35 -9.86 10.84 -15.41
C LEU A 35 -10.12 10.34 -13.99
N VAL A 36 -10.34 11.26 -13.05
CA VAL A 36 -10.70 10.93 -11.66
C VAL A 36 -12.05 10.23 -11.61
N GLY A 37 -13.07 10.79 -12.26
CA GLY A 37 -14.41 10.21 -12.30
C GLY A 37 -14.45 8.85 -13.00
N GLU A 38 -13.91 8.77 -14.22
CA GLU A 38 -13.94 7.56 -15.05
C GLU A 38 -13.21 6.38 -14.40
N LEU A 39 -12.05 6.61 -13.77
CA LEU A 39 -11.37 5.55 -13.03
C LEU A 39 -12.16 5.12 -11.80
N GLY A 40 -12.79 6.08 -11.10
CA GLY A 40 -13.63 5.79 -9.94
C GLY A 40 -14.84 4.91 -10.28
N GLU A 41 -15.46 5.10 -11.44
CA GLU A 41 -16.52 4.24 -11.95
C GLU A 41 -16.01 2.82 -12.24
N ALA A 42 -14.92 2.70 -13.01
CA ALA A 42 -14.35 1.39 -13.37
C ALA A 42 -13.90 0.56 -12.14
N LEU A 43 -13.37 1.22 -11.11
CA LEU A 43 -12.94 0.55 -9.87
C LEU A 43 -14.13 0.02 -9.07
N ARG A 44 -15.24 0.75 -9.01
CA ARG A 44 -16.46 0.31 -8.33
C ARG A 44 -17.09 -0.88 -9.04
N GLU A 45 -17.15 -0.86 -10.36
CA GLU A 45 -17.60 -2.00 -11.17
C GLU A 45 -16.72 -3.25 -10.92
N SER A 46 -15.45 -3.04 -10.61
CA SER A 46 -14.48 -4.10 -10.28
C SER A 46 -14.43 -4.46 -8.79
N ASN A 47 -15.34 -3.94 -7.96
CA ASN A 47 -15.39 -4.16 -6.50
C ASN A 47 -14.06 -3.82 -5.78
N LEU A 48 -13.38 -2.77 -6.25
CA LEU A 48 -12.20 -2.19 -5.61
C LEU A 48 -12.57 -0.88 -4.90
N ARG A 49 -11.95 -0.65 -3.75
CA ARG A 49 -12.08 0.62 -3.04
C ARG A 49 -11.33 1.72 -3.77
N TYR A 50 -11.88 2.91 -3.76
CA TYR A 50 -11.44 4.03 -4.57
C TYR A 50 -10.83 5.14 -3.70
N GLY A 51 -9.52 5.29 -3.77
CA GLY A 51 -8.76 6.30 -3.05
C GLY A 51 -8.24 7.40 -3.96
N LEU A 52 -8.03 8.58 -3.37
CA LEU A 52 -7.56 9.77 -4.07
C LEU A 52 -6.36 10.37 -3.36
N TYR A 53 -5.24 10.46 -4.07
CA TYR A 53 -4.09 11.25 -3.66
C TYR A 53 -4.33 12.71 -4.03
N HIS A 54 -4.00 13.64 -3.13
CA HIS A 54 -4.07 15.06 -3.40
C HIS A 54 -2.92 15.81 -2.72
N SER A 55 -2.10 16.51 -3.50
CA SER A 55 -1.09 17.39 -2.93
C SER A 55 -1.72 18.67 -2.39
N LEU A 56 -1.44 18.98 -1.12
CA LEU A 56 -1.87 20.22 -0.47
C LEU A 56 -1.20 21.44 -1.08
N MET A 57 0.06 21.32 -1.55
CA MET A 57 0.87 22.42 -2.10
C MET A 57 0.90 22.45 -3.63
N GLU A 58 1.31 23.59 -4.18
CA GLU A 58 1.62 23.77 -5.61
C GLU A 58 2.90 24.58 -5.81
N TRP A 59 3.90 24.01 -6.49
CA TRP A 59 5.23 24.60 -6.64
C TRP A 59 5.23 26.00 -7.21
N PHE A 60 4.36 26.28 -8.17
CA PHE A 60 4.39 27.50 -8.97
C PHE A 60 3.15 28.38 -8.80
N ASN A 61 2.24 28.02 -7.89
CA ASN A 61 1.03 28.81 -7.70
C ASN A 61 1.37 30.15 -7.02
N PRO A 62 1.03 31.31 -7.61
CA PRO A 62 1.37 32.60 -7.03
C PRO A 62 0.80 32.83 -5.63
N LEU A 63 -0.39 32.28 -5.33
CA LEU A 63 -0.97 32.38 -3.99
C LEU A 63 -0.16 31.56 -2.99
N TYR A 64 0.30 30.37 -3.37
CA TYR A 64 1.14 29.52 -2.50
C TYR A 64 2.48 30.20 -2.23
N LEU A 65 3.11 30.75 -3.26
CA LEU A 65 4.38 31.48 -3.14
C LEU A 65 4.23 32.72 -2.24
N ALA A 66 3.14 33.48 -2.38
CA ALA A 66 2.86 34.64 -1.54
C ALA A 66 2.59 34.24 -0.07
N ASP A 67 1.81 33.18 0.16
CA ASP A 67 1.59 32.66 1.51
C ASP A 67 2.90 32.16 2.12
N LYS A 68 3.76 31.49 1.34
CA LYS A 68 5.09 31.04 1.76
C LYS A 68 6.03 32.21 2.09
N GLU A 69 6.05 33.26 1.26
CA GLU A 69 6.83 34.49 1.50
C GLU A 69 6.38 35.19 2.80
N SER A 70 5.09 35.15 3.13
CA SER A 70 4.57 35.65 4.40
C SER A 70 5.00 34.82 5.62
N GLY A 71 5.63 33.66 5.41
CA GLY A 71 5.89 32.66 6.44
C GLY A 71 4.64 31.90 6.87
N PHE A 72 3.72 31.66 5.92
CA PHE A 72 2.42 31.01 6.13
C PHE A 72 1.51 31.73 7.14
N LYS A 73 1.61 33.07 7.21
CA LYS A 73 0.76 33.93 8.05
C LYS A 73 -0.56 34.29 7.35
N THR A 74 -0.59 34.26 6.03
CA THR A 74 -1.80 34.30 5.21
C THR A 74 -2.18 32.90 4.74
N GLN A 75 -3.43 32.70 4.35
CA GLN A 75 -3.99 31.41 3.89
C GLN A 75 -4.75 31.57 2.56
N SER A 76 -4.33 32.52 1.72
CA SER A 76 -5.06 32.83 0.47
C SER A 76 -5.09 31.62 -0.47
N PHE A 77 -3.99 30.88 -0.55
CA PHE A 77 -3.90 29.66 -1.35
C PHE A 77 -4.82 28.58 -0.80
N VAL A 78 -4.78 28.32 0.50
CA VAL A 78 -5.60 27.27 1.13
C VAL A 78 -7.08 27.55 0.92
N LEU A 79 -7.53 28.79 1.15
CA LEU A 79 -8.94 29.18 1.04
C LEU A 79 -9.46 29.22 -0.41
N LYS A 80 -8.61 29.57 -1.38
CA LYS A 80 -9.02 29.75 -2.78
C LYS A 80 -8.67 28.58 -3.70
N LYS A 81 -7.80 27.68 -3.26
CA LYS A 81 -7.26 26.59 -4.07
C LYS A 81 -7.41 25.23 -3.39
N THR A 82 -6.62 24.94 -2.37
CA THR A 82 -6.53 23.60 -1.76
C THR A 82 -7.86 23.14 -1.17
N MET A 83 -8.53 23.97 -0.37
CA MET A 83 -9.78 23.57 0.27
C MET A 83 -10.92 23.37 -0.73
N PRO A 84 -11.25 24.32 -1.62
CA PRO A 84 -12.27 24.11 -2.64
C PRO A 84 -12.08 22.81 -3.44
N GLU A 85 -10.84 22.44 -3.78
CA GLU A 85 -10.54 21.17 -4.46
C GLU A 85 -10.85 19.95 -3.60
N LEU A 86 -10.42 19.93 -2.34
CA LEU A 86 -10.67 18.82 -1.42
C LEU A 86 -12.19 18.61 -1.19
N TYR A 87 -12.95 19.68 -0.96
CA TYR A 87 -14.41 19.58 -0.82
C TYR A 87 -15.07 19.07 -2.10
N ASP A 88 -14.66 19.59 -3.27
CA ASP A 88 -15.18 19.15 -4.57
C ASP A 88 -14.91 17.65 -4.82
N LEU A 89 -13.69 17.19 -4.57
CA LEU A 89 -13.32 15.77 -4.71
C LEU A 89 -14.21 14.86 -3.86
N VAL A 90 -14.43 15.22 -2.59
CA VAL A 90 -15.24 14.44 -1.67
C VAL A 90 -16.71 14.43 -2.09
N LEU A 91 -17.27 15.59 -2.39
CA LEU A 91 -18.69 15.73 -2.74
C LEU A 91 -19.02 15.06 -4.08
N LYS A 92 -18.15 15.25 -5.08
CA LYS A 92 -18.36 14.74 -6.43
C LYS A 92 -18.08 13.24 -6.51
N TYR A 93 -16.91 12.82 -6.03
CA TYR A 93 -16.44 11.45 -6.28
C TYR A 93 -16.58 10.51 -5.12
N LYS A 94 -16.91 10.96 -3.89
CA LYS A 94 -17.15 10.09 -2.73
C LYS A 94 -16.07 8.98 -2.56
N PRO A 95 -14.80 9.35 -2.34
CA PRO A 95 -13.71 8.39 -2.21
C PRO A 95 -13.79 7.61 -0.88
N ASP A 96 -13.28 6.39 -0.88
CA ASP A 96 -13.05 5.57 0.33
C ASP A 96 -11.76 5.99 1.06
N LEU A 97 -10.85 6.71 0.40
CA LEU A 97 -9.57 7.13 0.97
C LEU A 97 -9.13 8.48 0.42
N ILE A 98 -8.65 9.37 1.29
CA ILE A 98 -7.94 10.60 0.89
C ILE A 98 -6.50 10.52 1.38
N TRP A 99 -5.56 10.52 0.44
CA TRP A 99 -4.13 10.45 0.68
C TRP A 99 -3.53 11.85 0.46
N SER A 100 -3.35 12.64 1.51
CA SER A 100 -2.76 13.96 1.38
C SER A 100 -1.23 13.89 1.29
N ASP A 101 -0.61 14.90 0.68
CA ASP A 101 0.84 15.03 0.59
C ASP A 101 1.26 16.49 0.37
N GLY A 102 2.55 16.81 0.43
CA GLY A 102 2.99 18.21 0.25
C GLY A 102 2.72 19.09 1.47
N ASP A 103 2.55 18.48 2.63
CA ASP A 103 2.13 19.13 3.86
C ASP A 103 3.30 19.69 4.69
N TRP A 104 4.52 19.23 4.44
CA TRP A 104 5.70 19.40 5.31
C TRP A 104 6.16 20.86 5.52
N GLU A 105 5.85 21.78 4.63
CA GLU A 105 6.34 23.17 4.72
C GLU A 105 5.60 23.99 5.78
N ALA A 106 4.35 23.64 6.11
CA ALA A 106 3.46 24.45 6.93
C ALA A 106 2.68 23.61 7.97
N PRO A 107 2.28 24.20 9.11
CA PRO A 107 1.50 23.48 10.11
C PRO A 107 0.08 23.16 9.61
N ASP A 108 -0.58 22.20 10.25
CA ASP A 108 -1.98 21.81 10.02
C ASP A 108 -2.96 22.99 10.12
N SER A 109 -2.63 24.00 10.95
CA SER A 109 -3.41 25.23 11.09
C SER A 109 -3.38 26.09 9.83
N TYR A 110 -2.26 26.16 9.10
CA TYR A 110 -2.18 26.83 7.80
C TYR A 110 -3.02 26.10 6.76
N TRP A 111 -2.83 24.79 6.67
CA TRP A 111 -3.55 23.94 5.73
C TRP A 111 -5.05 23.85 6.01
N ASN A 112 -5.52 24.34 7.16
CA ASN A 112 -6.90 24.21 7.63
C ASN A 112 -7.37 22.73 7.72
N SER A 113 -6.42 21.83 7.99
CA SER A 113 -6.65 20.38 7.97
C SER A 113 -7.64 19.95 9.06
N THR A 114 -7.57 20.54 10.25
CA THR A 114 -8.45 20.18 11.38
C THR A 114 -9.92 20.44 11.06
N SER A 115 -10.24 21.59 10.45
CA SER A 115 -11.61 21.92 10.03
C SER A 115 -12.10 20.99 8.92
N PHE A 116 -11.25 20.72 7.91
CA PHE A 116 -11.59 19.81 6.82
C PHE A 116 -11.85 18.39 7.32
N LEU A 117 -10.96 17.86 8.16
CA LEU A 117 -11.10 16.51 8.72
C LEU A 117 -12.32 16.40 9.66
N ALA A 118 -12.61 17.45 10.44
CA ALA A 118 -13.82 17.48 11.26
C ALA A 118 -15.09 17.41 10.39
N TRP A 119 -15.16 18.21 9.32
CA TRP A 119 -16.27 18.11 8.36
C TRP A 119 -16.31 16.75 7.67
N LEU A 120 -15.16 16.21 7.26
CA LEU A 120 -15.04 14.93 6.57
C LEU A 120 -15.68 13.80 7.38
N TYR A 121 -15.40 13.75 8.68
CA TYR A 121 -15.89 12.69 9.57
C TYR A 121 -17.23 12.97 10.23
N ASN A 122 -17.73 14.20 10.25
CA ASN A 122 -19.03 14.51 10.85
C ASN A 122 -20.16 14.65 9.82
N ASP A 123 -19.87 15.28 8.68
CA ASP A 123 -20.90 15.85 7.81
C ASP A 123 -20.82 15.40 6.35
N SER A 124 -19.65 14.95 5.89
CA SER A 124 -19.45 14.56 4.49
C SER A 124 -20.27 13.32 4.09
N PRO A 125 -20.54 13.11 2.79
CA PRO A 125 -21.27 11.94 2.31
C PRO A 125 -20.51 10.61 2.47
N VAL A 126 -19.23 10.66 2.88
CA VAL A 126 -18.36 9.49 3.03
C VAL A 126 -17.88 9.28 4.46
N LYS A 127 -18.45 10.01 5.43
CA LYS A 127 -18.01 10.04 6.83
C LYS A 127 -17.88 8.68 7.50
N ASP A 128 -18.71 7.71 7.09
CA ASP A 128 -18.75 6.37 7.69
C ASP A 128 -17.73 5.39 7.06
N THR A 129 -17.09 5.79 5.95
CA THR A 129 -16.25 4.88 5.14
C THR A 129 -14.86 5.42 4.83
N VAL A 130 -14.71 6.75 4.75
CA VAL A 130 -13.46 7.38 4.33
C VAL A 130 -12.36 7.18 5.37
N VAL A 131 -11.14 6.95 4.91
CA VAL A 131 -9.93 6.98 5.74
C VAL A 131 -8.92 7.98 5.19
N VAL A 132 -8.07 8.52 6.06
CA VAL A 132 -7.01 9.46 5.68
C VAL A 132 -5.65 9.01 6.21
N ASN A 133 -4.58 9.35 5.51
CA ASN A 133 -3.21 9.14 5.99
C ASN A 133 -2.81 10.18 7.06
N ASP A 134 -1.52 10.24 7.39
CA ASP A 134 -0.94 11.09 8.43
C ASP A 134 -0.20 12.35 7.94
N ARG A 135 -0.44 12.76 6.68
CA ARG A 135 0.27 13.86 6.01
C ARG A 135 -0.58 15.12 5.90
N TRP A 136 -1.07 15.62 7.03
CA TRP A 136 -2.01 16.76 7.09
C TRP A 136 -1.39 18.05 7.64
N GLY A 137 -0.07 18.09 7.80
CA GLY A 137 0.66 19.25 8.26
C GLY A 137 1.98 18.89 8.91
N ARG A 138 2.87 19.89 9.00
CA ARG A 138 4.15 19.74 9.67
C ARG A 138 3.98 19.26 11.11
N GLY A 139 4.48 18.05 11.37
CA GLY A 139 4.41 17.41 12.69
C GLY A 139 3.23 16.47 12.88
N CYS A 140 2.40 16.23 11.86
CA CYS A 140 1.33 15.23 11.89
C CYS A 140 1.81 13.80 11.60
N SER A 141 2.86 13.66 10.79
CA SER A 141 3.40 12.36 10.39
C SER A 141 3.82 11.50 11.60
N CYS A 142 3.46 10.20 11.58
CA CYS A 142 3.52 9.26 12.70
C CYS A 142 2.75 9.68 13.98
N ARG A 143 1.81 10.62 13.91
CA ARG A 143 1.11 11.14 15.10
C ARG A 143 -0.39 11.30 14.93
N HIS A 144 -0.83 11.76 13.75
CA HIS A 144 -2.22 12.09 13.49
C HIS A 144 -2.62 11.65 12.09
N GLY A 145 -3.51 10.67 12.00
CA GLY A 145 -4.06 10.14 10.75
C GLY A 145 -4.91 8.89 11.03
N GLY A 146 -5.73 8.47 10.07
CA GLY A 146 -6.45 7.19 10.16
C GLY A 146 -5.52 5.98 10.03
N PHE A 147 -4.39 6.17 9.35
CA PHE A 147 -3.25 5.26 9.33
C PHE A 147 -1.95 6.07 9.14
N TYR A 148 -0.82 5.48 9.52
CA TYR A 148 0.48 6.14 9.42
C TYR A 148 1.24 5.73 8.18
N ASN A 149 1.77 6.70 7.44
CA ASN A 149 2.82 6.46 6.45
C ASN A 149 4.18 6.85 7.01
N CYS A 150 4.28 7.80 7.95
CA CYS A 150 5.52 8.27 8.57
C CYS A 150 6.54 8.95 7.64
N ALA A 151 6.95 8.28 6.58
CA ALA A 151 7.85 8.74 5.53
C ALA A 151 7.60 7.93 4.25
N ASP A 152 8.18 8.36 3.14
CA ASP A 152 8.18 7.55 1.92
C ASP A 152 8.90 6.22 2.16
N LYS A 153 8.30 5.11 1.68
CA LYS A 153 8.86 3.76 1.82
C LYS A 153 9.12 3.37 3.28
N TYR A 154 8.35 3.92 4.23
CA TYR A 154 8.49 3.63 5.66
C TYR A 154 8.38 2.13 5.94
N ARG A 155 9.27 1.63 6.80
CA ARG A 155 9.26 0.26 7.29
C ARG A 155 9.55 0.28 8.80
N PRO A 156 8.58 -0.06 9.65
CA PRO A 156 8.83 -0.13 11.08
C PRO A 156 9.73 -1.34 11.38
N GLY A 157 10.64 -1.18 12.35
CA GLY A 157 11.52 -2.27 12.80
C GLY A 157 10.82 -3.29 13.70
N THR A 158 9.68 -2.92 14.29
CA THR A 158 8.86 -3.73 15.20
C THR A 158 7.39 -3.50 14.92
N LEU A 159 6.52 -4.39 15.37
CA LEU A 159 5.07 -4.25 15.21
C LEU A 159 4.57 -2.91 15.82
N PRO A 160 4.00 -1.99 15.01
CA PRO A 160 3.40 -0.76 15.52
C PRO A 160 2.09 -1.00 16.27
N ASP A 161 1.72 -0.06 17.13
CA ASP A 161 0.44 -0.04 17.87
C ASP A 161 -0.71 0.65 17.10
N HIS A 162 -0.39 1.30 15.98
CA HIS A 162 -1.32 1.97 15.09
C HIS A 162 -1.29 1.36 13.69
N LYS A 163 -2.43 1.39 12.99
CA LYS A 163 -2.47 0.95 11.58
C LYS A 163 -1.54 1.84 10.75
N TRP A 164 -0.83 1.23 9.80
CA TRP A 164 0.12 1.91 8.95
C TRP A 164 0.08 1.38 7.51
N GLU A 165 0.69 2.12 6.59
CA GLU A 165 0.78 1.77 5.18
C GLU A 165 2.18 2.08 4.65
N MET A 166 2.80 1.10 3.98
CA MET A 166 3.99 1.29 3.18
C MET A 166 3.58 1.73 1.78
N CYS A 167 3.94 2.95 1.38
CA CYS A 167 3.93 3.33 -0.03
C CYS A 167 5.29 3.01 -0.68
N SER A 168 5.28 2.29 -1.79
CA SER A 168 6.48 1.89 -2.54
C SER A 168 6.27 2.07 -4.03
N SER A 169 7.32 1.88 -4.84
CA SER A 169 7.28 2.11 -6.29
C SER A 169 7.99 1.00 -7.06
N LEU A 170 7.39 0.54 -8.17
CA LEU A 170 8.05 -0.44 -9.05
C LEU A 170 9.33 0.11 -9.68
N ASP A 171 9.33 1.36 -10.15
CA ASP A 171 10.57 2.05 -10.46
C ASP A 171 11.22 2.48 -9.14
N ARG A 172 12.39 1.92 -8.82
CA ARG A 172 13.08 2.19 -7.55
C ARG A 172 13.48 3.66 -7.41
N LEU A 173 13.61 4.38 -8.53
CA LEU A 173 14.06 5.78 -8.58
C LEU A 173 12.93 6.81 -8.75
N SER A 174 11.71 6.39 -9.10
CA SER A 174 10.63 7.35 -9.39
C SER A 174 9.24 6.85 -9.05
N TRP A 175 8.35 7.78 -8.68
CA TRP A 175 6.91 7.58 -8.62
C TRP A 175 6.27 7.75 -10.02
N GLY A 176 6.76 8.72 -10.80
CA GLY A 176 6.29 8.99 -12.15
C GLY A 176 6.96 8.11 -13.20
N TYR A 177 6.39 8.07 -14.40
CA TYR A 177 7.00 7.34 -15.51
C TYR A 177 8.30 8.01 -15.99
N ARG A 178 9.35 7.19 -16.15
CA ARG A 178 10.61 7.59 -16.78
C ARG A 178 10.85 6.77 -18.03
N SER A 179 10.95 7.44 -19.18
CA SER A 179 11.29 6.77 -20.45
C SER A 179 12.73 6.23 -20.48
N ASN A 180 13.59 6.73 -19.61
CA ASN A 180 14.99 6.33 -19.50
C ASN A 180 15.26 5.29 -18.39
N MET A 181 14.22 4.68 -17.81
CA MET A 181 14.39 3.65 -16.77
C MET A 181 15.15 2.43 -17.32
N SER A 182 16.09 1.90 -16.53
CA SER A 182 16.77 0.64 -16.84
C SER A 182 16.08 -0.53 -16.15
N LEU A 183 16.20 -1.75 -16.70
CA LEU A 183 15.57 -2.94 -16.10
C LEU A 183 16.07 -3.22 -14.68
N ALA A 184 17.33 -2.91 -14.38
CA ALA A 184 17.92 -3.08 -13.04
C ALA A 184 17.34 -2.10 -12.00
N GLU A 185 16.74 -0.99 -12.45
CA GLU A 185 16.05 -0.02 -11.58
C GLU A 185 14.60 -0.42 -11.31
N VAL A 186 14.05 -1.39 -12.04
CA VAL A 186 12.70 -1.89 -11.81
C VAL A 186 12.76 -3.01 -10.77
N MET A 187 11.92 -2.90 -9.74
CA MET A 187 11.77 -3.91 -8.69
C MET A 187 11.47 -5.29 -9.30
N ASP A 188 12.24 -6.29 -8.87
CA ASP A 188 12.02 -7.69 -9.22
C ASP A 188 10.89 -8.31 -8.38
N GLU A 189 10.41 -9.47 -8.84
CA GLU A 189 9.30 -10.19 -8.21
C GLU A 189 9.57 -10.55 -6.75
N MET A 190 10.77 -11.04 -6.44
CA MET A 190 11.15 -11.46 -5.10
C MET A 190 11.13 -10.28 -4.12
N SER A 191 11.73 -9.15 -4.50
CA SER A 191 11.73 -7.92 -3.69
C SER A 191 10.31 -7.41 -3.41
N MET A 192 9.42 -7.47 -4.41
CA MET A 192 8.04 -7.01 -4.26
C MET A 192 7.24 -7.91 -3.32
N ILE A 193 7.42 -9.23 -3.41
CA ILE A 193 6.80 -10.19 -2.49
C ILE A 193 7.38 -10.00 -1.08
N GLU A 194 8.67 -9.74 -0.95
CA GLU A 194 9.31 -9.47 0.34
C GLU A 194 8.72 -8.23 1.00
N GLU A 195 8.59 -7.12 0.26
CA GLU A 195 7.97 -5.89 0.76
C GLU A 195 6.53 -6.13 1.22
N LEU A 196 5.73 -6.83 0.42
CA LEU A 196 4.35 -7.17 0.76
C LEU A 196 4.28 -8.00 2.05
N VAL A 197 5.04 -9.09 2.11
CA VAL A 197 5.01 -10.05 3.22
C VAL A 197 5.51 -9.41 4.51
N GLN A 198 6.61 -8.67 4.45
CA GLN A 198 7.13 -7.89 5.58
C GLN A 198 6.07 -6.90 6.10
N THR A 199 5.47 -6.14 5.19
CA THR A 199 4.47 -5.11 5.52
C THR A 199 3.27 -5.72 6.24
N VAL A 200 2.70 -6.79 5.68
CA VAL A 200 1.50 -7.44 6.23
C VAL A 200 1.80 -8.14 7.55
N SER A 201 2.96 -8.76 7.70
CA SER A 201 3.40 -9.40 8.95
C SER A 201 3.55 -8.39 10.09
N LEU A 202 3.89 -7.14 9.76
CA LEU A 202 3.94 -6.01 10.69
C LEU A 202 2.62 -5.21 10.74
N GLY A 203 1.52 -5.75 10.19
CA GLY A 203 0.17 -5.18 10.32
C GLY A 203 -0.13 -4.02 9.38
N GLY A 204 0.76 -3.73 8.44
CA GLY A 204 0.60 -2.65 7.48
C GLY A 204 -0.22 -3.04 6.25
N ASN A 205 -0.60 -2.04 5.46
CA ASN A 205 -1.02 -2.22 4.07
C ASN A 205 0.13 -1.87 3.11
N TYR A 206 0.21 -2.55 1.97
CA TYR A 206 1.21 -2.29 0.94
C TYR A 206 0.57 -1.55 -0.25
N LEU A 207 0.96 -0.30 -0.46
CA LEU A 207 0.53 0.54 -1.58
C LEU A 207 1.66 0.62 -2.61
N LEU A 208 1.56 -0.21 -3.65
CA LEU A 208 2.54 -0.29 -4.73
C LEU A 208 2.18 0.65 -5.88
N ASN A 209 3.01 1.66 -6.11
CA ASN A 209 2.86 2.63 -7.18
C ASN A 209 3.35 2.11 -8.54
N VAL A 210 2.60 2.49 -9.58
CA VAL A 210 3.02 2.42 -10.99
C VAL A 210 2.81 3.76 -11.67
N GLY A 211 3.76 4.18 -12.50
CA GLY A 211 3.64 5.38 -13.33
C GLY A 211 3.24 5.02 -14.77
N PRO A 212 2.02 5.35 -15.23
CA PRO A 212 1.63 5.17 -16.63
C PRO A 212 2.39 6.11 -17.58
N THR A 213 2.48 5.74 -18.85
CA THR A 213 2.99 6.63 -19.90
C THR A 213 2.03 7.78 -20.17
N LYS A 214 2.49 8.82 -20.88
CA LYS A 214 1.66 9.97 -21.27
C LYS A 214 0.47 9.58 -22.17
N GLU A 215 0.53 8.44 -22.86
CA GLU A 215 -0.55 7.88 -23.66
C GLU A 215 -1.58 7.10 -22.81
N GLY A 216 -1.41 7.02 -21.49
CA GLY A 216 -2.30 6.31 -20.57
C GLY A 216 -2.03 4.80 -20.49
N MET A 217 -0.85 4.33 -20.93
CA MET A 217 -0.49 2.92 -20.92
C MET A 217 0.35 2.56 -19.68
N ILE A 218 0.08 1.43 -19.04
CA ILE A 218 1.02 0.87 -18.07
C ILE A 218 2.16 0.23 -18.86
N ALA A 219 3.42 0.56 -18.56
CA ALA A 219 4.57 0.01 -19.27
C ALA A 219 4.58 -1.54 -19.19
N PRO A 220 4.91 -2.28 -20.27
CA PRO A 220 4.84 -3.75 -20.28
C PRO A 220 5.59 -4.43 -19.14
N ILE A 221 6.74 -3.88 -18.73
CA ILE A 221 7.50 -4.39 -17.59
C ILE A 221 6.74 -4.24 -16.27
N PHE A 222 6.01 -3.15 -16.05
CA PHE A 222 5.17 -2.99 -14.86
C PHE A 222 3.96 -3.91 -14.90
N GLN A 223 3.34 -4.12 -16.07
CA GLN A 223 2.26 -5.08 -16.23
C GLN A 223 2.73 -6.49 -15.87
N GLU A 224 3.90 -6.90 -16.36
CA GLU A 224 4.48 -8.21 -16.09
C GLU A 224 4.70 -8.41 -14.58
N ARG A 225 5.28 -7.42 -13.87
CA ARG A 225 5.46 -7.47 -12.41
C ARG A 225 4.14 -7.55 -11.66
N LEU A 226 3.16 -6.70 -11.99
CA LEU A 226 1.85 -6.72 -11.34
C LEU A 226 1.14 -8.06 -11.55
N LEU A 227 1.22 -8.64 -12.75
CA LEU A 227 0.66 -9.96 -13.04
C LEU A 227 1.40 -11.07 -12.30
N ALA A 228 2.72 -10.95 -12.12
CA ALA A 228 3.50 -11.89 -11.31
C ALA A 228 3.07 -11.87 -9.84
N LEU A 229 2.91 -10.67 -9.25
CA LEU A 229 2.35 -10.55 -7.90
C LEU A 229 0.94 -11.12 -7.79
N GLY A 230 0.10 -10.87 -8.80
CA GLY A 230 -1.26 -11.41 -8.89
C GLY A 230 -1.27 -12.94 -8.86
N ARG A 231 -0.46 -13.60 -9.70
CA ARG A 231 -0.33 -15.07 -9.70
C ARG A 231 0.14 -15.62 -8.35
N TRP A 232 1.07 -14.94 -7.70
CA TRP A 232 1.54 -15.33 -6.37
C TRP A 232 0.42 -15.20 -5.32
N LEU A 233 -0.36 -14.12 -5.38
CA LEU A 233 -1.51 -13.86 -4.50
C LEU A 233 -2.69 -14.80 -4.76
N ASP A 234 -2.89 -15.29 -5.99
CA ASP A 234 -3.91 -16.31 -6.28
C ASP A 234 -3.64 -17.61 -5.51
N THR A 235 -2.36 -17.92 -5.29
CA THR A 235 -1.93 -19.12 -4.55
C THR A 235 -1.83 -18.86 -3.04
N ASN A 236 -1.16 -17.77 -2.66
CA ASN A 236 -0.76 -17.49 -1.27
C ASN A 236 -1.62 -16.43 -0.58
N GLY A 237 -2.62 -15.87 -1.25
CA GLY A 237 -3.42 -14.74 -0.78
C GLY A 237 -4.18 -14.99 0.52
N GLU A 238 -4.46 -16.25 0.87
CA GLU A 238 -5.05 -16.60 2.18
C GLU A 238 -4.15 -16.16 3.35
N ALA A 239 -2.82 -16.21 3.18
CA ALA A 239 -1.85 -15.76 4.19
C ALA A 239 -1.74 -14.23 4.27
N ILE A 240 -2.32 -13.49 3.32
CA ILE A 240 -2.19 -12.04 3.19
C ILE A 240 -3.50 -11.33 3.50
N TYR A 241 -4.58 -11.70 2.81
CA TYR A 241 -5.85 -10.98 2.89
C TYR A 241 -6.57 -11.26 4.20
N GLU A 242 -6.92 -10.19 4.91
CA GLU A 242 -7.61 -10.21 6.22
C GLU A 242 -6.82 -10.94 7.32
N SER A 243 -5.52 -11.15 7.11
CA SER A 243 -4.64 -11.66 8.15
C SER A 243 -4.30 -10.56 9.16
N GLN A 244 -3.75 -10.99 10.29
CA GLN A 244 -3.29 -10.15 11.37
C GLN A 244 -1.85 -10.51 11.72
N PRO A 245 -1.07 -9.58 12.28
CA PRO A 245 0.23 -9.87 12.86
C PRO A 245 0.10 -11.03 13.86
N TRP A 246 0.88 -12.09 13.63
CA TRP A 246 1.00 -13.13 14.64
C TRP A 246 1.90 -12.65 15.79
N ARG A 247 1.91 -13.33 16.94
CA ARG A 247 2.72 -12.90 18.11
C ARG A 247 4.23 -12.79 17.86
N VAL A 248 4.72 -13.45 16.81
CA VAL A 248 6.08 -13.34 16.28
C VAL A 248 5.90 -12.94 14.83
N GLN A 249 6.51 -11.85 14.38
CA GLN A 249 6.35 -11.38 13.00
C GLN A 249 7.37 -12.00 12.05
N MET A 250 8.57 -12.33 12.56
CA MET A 250 9.65 -12.88 11.77
C MET A 250 10.59 -13.72 12.64
N GLU A 251 11.20 -14.75 12.04
CA GLU A 251 12.36 -15.43 12.59
C GLU A 251 13.39 -15.73 11.49
N ASN A 252 14.65 -15.88 11.91
CA ASN A 252 15.75 -16.28 11.04
C ASN A 252 16.28 -17.64 11.53
N THR A 253 15.85 -18.71 10.87
CA THR A 253 16.23 -20.09 11.21
C THR A 253 17.05 -20.68 10.07
N THR A 254 16.38 -21.22 9.05
CA THR A 254 17.00 -21.70 7.80
C THR A 254 17.14 -20.55 6.79
N ASP A 255 16.09 -19.73 6.73
CA ASP A 255 15.98 -18.50 5.95
C ASP A 255 15.09 -17.53 6.75
N THR A 256 14.90 -16.31 6.24
CA THR A 256 13.93 -15.38 6.80
C THR A 256 12.51 -15.90 6.56
N VAL A 257 11.80 -16.18 7.67
CA VAL A 257 10.40 -16.60 7.66
C VAL A 257 9.57 -15.53 8.34
N TRP A 258 8.59 -15.03 7.61
CA TRP A 258 7.61 -14.07 8.08
C TRP A 258 6.31 -14.76 8.49
N TYR A 259 5.59 -14.15 9.41
CA TYR A 259 4.38 -14.76 9.98
C TYR A 259 3.18 -13.83 9.96
N THR A 260 2.06 -14.40 9.56
CA THR A 260 0.73 -13.81 9.68
C THR A 260 -0.20 -14.82 10.34
N SER A 261 -1.39 -14.38 10.75
CA SER A 261 -2.40 -15.25 11.33
C SER A 261 -3.82 -14.87 10.91
N LYS A 262 -4.71 -15.85 10.85
CA LYS A 262 -6.14 -15.65 10.60
C LYS A 262 -6.95 -16.53 11.56
N GLY A 263 -7.48 -15.92 12.61
CA GLY A 263 -8.09 -16.67 13.71
C GLY A 263 -7.07 -17.61 14.37
N PRO A 264 -7.35 -18.92 14.50
CA PRO A 264 -6.40 -19.88 15.09
C PRO A 264 -5.31 -20.37 14.13
N VAL A 265 -5.38 -19.97 12.86
CA VAL A 265 -4.45 -20.42 11.81
C VAL A 265 -3.24 -19.48 11.78
N VAL A 266 -2.05 -20.06 11.70
CA VAL A 266 -0.78 -19.33 11.52
C VAL A 266 -0.23 -19.65 10.13
N PHE A 267 0.27 -18.64 9.43
CA PHE A 267 0.95 -18.81 8.15
C PHE A 267 2.43 -18.48 8.31
N ALA A 268 3.29 -19.39 7.85
CA ALA A 268 4.73 -19.19 7.77
C ALA A 268 5.10 -18.95 6.30
N ILE A 269 5.64 -17.77 6.00
CA ILE A 269 5.91 -17.29 4.64
C ILE A 269 7.42 -17.14 4.46
N PHE A 270 7.98 -17.79 3.46
CA PHE A 270 9.42 -17.82 3.21
C PHE A 270 9.69 -17.64 1.71
N LEU A 271 10.76 -16.92 1.37
CA LEU A 271 11.02 -16.50 -0.02
C LEU A 271 11.96 -17.43 -0.79
N LEU A 272 12.81 -18.18 -0.08
CA LEU A 272 13.79 -19.09 -0.65
C LEU A 272 13.48 -20.52 -0.25
N TRP A 273 13.49 -21.44 -1.22
CA TRP A 273 13.24 -22.84 -0.93
C TRP A 273 14.46 -23.44 -0.20
N PRO A 274 14.28 -24.04 1.00
CA PRO A 274 15.38 -24.67 1.72
C PRO A 274 16.08 -25.74 0.90
N ARG A 275 17.42 -25.71 0.85
CA ARG A 275 18.24 -26.63 0.03
C ARG A 275 17.99 -28.10 0.34
N ASP A 276 17.82 -28.43 1.62
CA ASP A 276 17.59 -29.81 2.08
C ASP A 276 16.11 -30.19 2.11
N SER A 277 15.23 -29.31 1.58
CA SER A 277 13.76 -29.42 1.66
C SER A 277 13.21 -29.49 3.08
N ASP A 278 14.00 -29.06 4.06
CA ASP A 278 13.64 -29.04 5.47
C ASP A 278 13.49 -27.58 5.94
N LEU A 279 12.25 -27.20 6.28
CA LEU A 279 11.92 -25.87 6.79
C LEU A 279 11.87 -25.92 8.33
N HIS A 280 12.85 -25.29 8.96
CA HIS A 280 12.92 -25.21 10.42
C HIS A 280 12.15 -23.99 10.92
N LEU A 281 11.17 -24.18 11.78
CA LEU A 281 10.42 -23.11 12.42
C LEU A 281 10.65 -23.15 13.93
N SER A 282 11.10 -22.06 14.55
CA SER A 282 11.46 -22.04 15.99
C SER A 282 10.32 -21.55 16.89
N SER A 283 9.40 -20.77 16.34
CA SER A 283 8.36 -20.05 17.07
C SER A 283 7.03 -20.81 17.26
N PRO A 284 6.52 -21.57 16.27
CA PRO A 284 5.28 -22.34 16.41
C PRO A 284 5.45 -23.49 17.40
N ILE A 285 4.51 -23.67 18.32
CA ILE A 285 4.52 -24.80 19.26
C ILE A 285 3.48 -25.82 18.79
N PRO A 286 3.90 -26.95 18.18
CA PRO A 286 2.95 -27.89 17.63
C PRO A 286 2.33 -28.79 18.70
N SER A 287 1.08 -29.18 18.47
CA SER A 287 0.31 -30.14 19.26
C SER A 287 0.15 -31.46 18.48
N PRO A 288 -0.30 -32.55 19.12
CA PRO A 288 -0.63 -33.78 18.40
C PRO A 288 -1.69 -33.61 17.29
N GLY A 289 -2.52 -32.55 17.38
CA GLY A 289 -3.51 -32.21 16.35
C GLY A 289 -2.99 -31.26 15.28
N THR A 290 -1.70 -30.91 15.26
CA THR A 290 -1.16 -29.95 14.30
C THR A 290 -1.24 -30.49 12.87
N ARG A 291 -1.84 -29.69 11.98
CA ARG A 291 -1.89 -29.95 10.54
C ARG A 291 -1.09 -28.89 9.82
N VAL A 292 -0.32 -29.33 8.82
CA VAL A 292 0.60 -28.49 8.06
C VAL A 292 0.28 -28.69 6.59
N THR A 293 -0.01 -27.62 5.87
CA THR A 293 -0.31 -27.67 4.42
C THR A 293 0.41 -26.53 3.71
N LEU A 294 1.02 -26.82 2.56
CA LEU A 294 1.56 -25.78 1.67
C LEU A 294 0.42 -25.19 0.84
N LEU A 295 0.28 -23.87 0.80
CA LEU A 295 -0.75 -23.25 -0.05
C LEU A 295 -0.48 -23.56 -1.53
N GLY A 296 -1.54 -23.88 -2.27
CA GLY A 296 -1.46 -24.36 -3.66
C GLY A 296 -1.09 -25.84 -3.83
N TYR A 297 -0.81 -26.57 -2.73
CA TYR A 297 -0.50 -28.00 -2.78
C TYR A 297 -1.65 -28.85 -2.22
N GLY A 298 -2.06 -29.87 -2.98
CA GLY A 298 -3.04 -30.85 -2.55
C GLY A 298 -2.45 -31.85 -1.56
N GLY A 299 -2.50 -31.56 -0.26
CA GLY A 299 -2.15 -32.52 0.78
C GLY A 299 -1.53 -31.90 2.03
N THR A 300 -1.29 -32.75 3.03
CA THR A 300 -0.58 -32.37 4.26
C THR A 300 0.90 -32.65 4.16
N LEU A 301 1.72 -31.76 4.70
CA LEU A 301 3.15 -31.94 4.84
C LEU A 301 3.47 -32.75 6.10
N LYS A 302 4.57 -33.51 6.02
CA LYS A 302 5.13 -34.18 7.19
C LYS A 302 5.86 -33.16 8.05
N TRP A 303 5.77 -33.32 9.36
CA TRP A 303 6.48 -32.49 10.31
C TRP A 303 6.83 -33.28 11.56
N GLN A 304 7.83 -32.80 12.30
CA GLN A 304 8.23 -33.33 13.59
C GLN A 304 8.57 -32.20 14.56
N LYS A 305 8.49 -32.48 15.87
CA LYS A 305 9.00 -31.54 16.88
C LYS A 305 10.52 -31.46 16.76
N SER A 306 11.06 -30.25 16.72
CA SER A 306 12.50 -30.06 16.76
C SER A 306 13.04 -30.46 18.15
N PRO A 307 14.24 -31.07 18.27
CA PRO A 307 14.81 -31.47 19.56
C PRO A 307 14.90 -30.33 20.59
N GLY A 308 15.02 -29.09 20.12
CA GLY A 308 14.93 -27.88 20.93
C GLY A 308 13.51 -27.32 20.95
N LYS A 309 13.34 -26.13 20.36
CA LYS A 309 12.06 -25.43 20.26
C LYS A 309 11.53 -25.47 18.83
N GLY A 310 10.21 -25.55 18.68
CA GLY A 310 9.55 -25.39 17.40
C GLY A 310 9.27 -26.70 16.68
N MET A 311 9.30 -26.64 15.35
CA MET A 311 9.00 -27.77 14.47
C MET A 311 9.86 -27.77 13.22
N LEU A 312 10.07 -28.97 12.68
CA LEU A 312 10.71 -29.19 11.39
C LEU A 312 9.65 -29.68 10.41
N ILE A 313 9.53 -29.03 9.26
CA ILE A 313 8.58 -29.37 8.21
C ILE A 313 9.36 -29.89 7.00
N THR A 314 9.04 -31.10 6.56
CA THR A 314 9.62 -31.68 5.35
C THR A 314 8.80 -31.25 4.14
N LEU A 315 9.41 -30.43 3.30
CA LEU A 315 8.87 -29.95 2.03
C LEU A 315 9.12 -31.00 0.92
N PRO A 316 8.35 -30.97 -0.17
CA PRO A 316 8.60 -31.83 -1.32
C PRO A 316 9.95 -31.53 -2.02
N TYR A 317 10.73 -32.56 -2.36
CA TYR A 317 12.04 -32.41 -3.06
C TYR A 317 11.98 -31.73 -4.43
N MET A 318 10.81 -31.75 -5.07
CA MET A 318 10.53 -30.99 -6.28
C MET A 318 9.37 -30.04 -5.97
N LEU A 319 9.44 -28.82 -6.49
CA LEU A 319 8.28 -27.92 -6.49
C LEU A 319 7.08 -28.71 -7.02
N PRO A 320 6.04 -28.91 -6.22
CA PRO A 320 4.95 -29.77 -6.65
C PRO A 320 4.26 -29.16 -7.86
N SER A 321 4.27 -29.85 -8.99
CA SER A 321 3.44 -29.51 -10.14
C SER A 321 1.97 -29.44 -9.67
N PRO A 322 1.25 -28.32 -9.88
CA PRO A 322 1.43 -27.31 -10.92
C PRO A 322 2.06 -25.97 -10.45
N LEU A 323 2.75 -25.90 -9.31
CA LEU A 323 3.30 -24.62 -8.83
C LEU A 323 4.30 -24.04 -9.85
N PRO A 324 4.05 -22.83 -10.38
CA PRO A 324 5.01 -22.18 -11.27
C PRO A 324 6.31 -21.91 -10.50
N PRO A 325 7.46 -21.82 -11.20
CA PRO A 325 8.67 -21.28 -10.59
C PRO A 325 8.38 -19.83 -10.17
N GLN A 326 8.11 -19.66 -8.87
CA GLN A 326 7.74 -18.39 -8.27
C GLN A 326 8.66 -18.13 -7.08
N SER A 327 8.85 -16.86 -6.75
CA SER A 327 9.52 -16.51 -5.51
C SER A 327 8.53 -16.61 -4.35
N GLY A 328 8.89 -17.36 -3.32
CA GLY A 328 8.16 -17.41 -2.06
C GLY A 328 6.91 -18.28 -1.99
N TRP A 329 6.68 -18.79 -0.79
CA TRP A 329 5.68 -19.79 -0.46
C TRP A 329 5.14 -19.56 0.95
N ALA A 330 3.91 -20.01 1.19
CA ALA A 330 3.28 -19.98 2.50
C ALA A 330 2.85 -21.38 2.96
N VAL A 331 3.30 -21.78 4.15
CA VAL A 331 2.76 -22.94 4.86
C VAL A 331 1.68 -22.49 5.84
N LYS A 332 0.53 -23.12 5.76
CA LYS A 332 -0.57 -22.99 6.71
C LYS A 332 -0.39 -24.00 7.85
N LEU A 333 -0.41 -23.49 9.07
CA LEU A 333 -0.25 -24.22 10.32
C LEU A 333 -1.54 -24.13 11.14
N GLU A 334 -2.19 -25.27 11.36
CA GLU A 334 -3.38 -25.39 12.20
C GLU A 334 -3.02 -26.12 13.50
N GLY A 335 -3.67 -25.76 14.61
CA GLY A 335 -3.45 -26.43 15.91
C GLY A 335 -2.06 -26.18 16.49
N VAL A 336 -1.38 -25.11 16.08
CA VAL A 336 -0.15 -24.62 16.71
C VAL A 336 -0.51 -23.54 17.72
N LYS A 337 0.15 -23.55 18.88
CA LYS A 337 0.16 -22.36 19.73
C LYS A 337 1.17 -21.42 19.15
#